data_AF-A0A2D5ZSU7-F1
#
_entry.id   AF-A0A2D5ZSU7-F1
#
_cell.length_a   1.000
_cell.length_b   1.000
_cell.length_c   1.000
_cell.angle_alpha   90.00
_cell.angle_beta   90.00
_cell.angle_gamma   90.00
#
_symmetry.space_group_name_H-M   'P 1'
#
loop_
_entity.id
_entity.type
_entity.pdbx_description
1 polymer ?
#
loop_
_entity_poly.entity_id
_entity_poly.type
_entity_poly.pdbx_seq_one_letter_code
_entity_poly.pdbx_strand_id
1 'polypeptide(L)'
;MPLDPPAQEDPPLPPSGSRRALIMEHEKAIVEILAEVLAGEGVKALGAPDMKNATMMLAAAVDRAESIDLIVANNVHGGAHCEPLLDWIRASTLVYGD
;
A
#
# COMPACT_ATOMS: atom_id res chain seq x y z
N MET A 1 -33.62 -11.74 21.43
CA MET A 1 -32.80 -10.54 21.18
C MET A 1 -31.76 -10.94 20.13
N PRO A 2 -31.58 -10.20 19.03
CA PRO A 2 -30.51 -10.49 18.09
C PRO A 2 -29.17 -10.30 18.83
N LEU A 3 -28.27 -11.26 18.69
CA LEU A 3 -26.91 -11.18 19.23
C LEU A 3 -26.13 -10.20 18.35
N ASP A 4 -25.47 -9.21 18.96
CA ASP A 4 -24.49 -8.41 18.24
C ASP A 4 -23.43 -9.36 17.65
N PRO A 5 -23.02 -9.15 16.38
CA PRO A 5 -21.92 -9.93 15.82
C PRO A 5 -20.68 -9.75 16.70
N PRO A 6 -19.87 -10.80 16.89
CA PRO A 6 -18.67 -10.70 17.71
C PRO A 6 -17.82 -9.54 17.21
N ALA A 7 -17.42 -8.67 18.14
CA ALA A 7 -16.49 -7.58 17.83
C ALA A 7 -15.26 -8.20 17.17
N GLN A 8 -15.09 -7.93 15.89
CA GLN A 8 -13.94 -8.38 15.13
C GLN A 8 -12.77 -7.51 15.62
N GLU A 9 -11.87 -8.08 16.42
CA GLU A 9 -10.70 -7.36 16.92
C GLU A 9 -9.84 -6.97 15.71
N ASP A 10 -9.54 -5.68 15.58
CA ASP A 10 -8.64 -5.20 14.53
C ASP A 10 -7.30 -5.94 14.65
N PRO A 11 -6.77 -6.50 13.55
CA PRO A 11 -5.49 -7.20 13.60
C PRO A 11 -4.40 -6.27 14.13
N PRO A 12 -3.46 -6.79 14.94
CA PRO A 12 -2.44 -5.97 15.57
C PRO A 12 -1.62 -5.24 14.51
N LEU A 13 -1.49 -3.93 14.66
CA LEU A 13 -0.65 -3.12 13.78
C LEU A 13 0.81 -3.61 13.87
N PRO A 14 1.52 -3.71 12.74
CA PRO A 14 2.93 -4.09 12.74
C PRO A 14 3.75 -3.09 13.57
N PRO A 15 4.86 -3.55 14.20
CA PRO A 15 5.68 -2.70 15.06
C PRO A 15 6.17 -1.46 14.30
N SER A 16 6.09 -0.31 14.98
CA SER A 16 6.24 1.05 14.41
C SER A 16 7.58 1.34 13.69
N GLY A 17 8.57 0.44 13.79
CA GLY A 17 9.89 0.60 13.16
C GLY A 17 10.07 -0.07 11.79
N SER A 18 9.03 -0.71 11.25
CA SER A 18 9.13 -1.46 9.98
C SER A 18 8.05 -1.11 8.96
N ARG A 19 7.24 -0.08 9.24
CA ARG A 19 6.10 0.27 8.39
C ARG A 19 6.56 0.86 7.07
N ARG A 20 6.03 0.35 5.97
CA ARG A 20 6.39 0.74 4.61
C ARG A 20 5.16 1.17 3.82
N ALA A 21 5.33 2.24 3.05
CA ALA A 21 4.30 2.74 2.16
C ALA A 21 4.79 2.77 0.70
N LEU A 22 3.87 2.52 -0.22
CA LEU A 22 4.05 2.77 -1.65
C LEU A 22 3.21 4.00 -2.05
N ILE A 23 3.86 5.01 -2.62
CA ILE A 23 3.19 6.20 -3.14
C ILE A 23 3.16 6.08 -4.67
N MET A 24 1.97 5.93 -5.25
CA MET A 24 1.77 5.98 -6.69
C MET A 24 1.43 7.42 -7.08
N GLU A 25 2.48 8.19 -7.35
CA GLU A 25 2.38 9.58 -7.77
C GLU A 25 3.46 9.92 -8.82
N HIS A 26 3.06 10.57 -9.91
CA HIS A 26 3.90 10.95 -11.05
C HIS A 26 4.53 12.34 -10.83
N GLU A 27 3.85 13.19 -10.07
CA GLU A 27 4.37 14.50 -9.67
C GLU A 27 5.37 14.34 -8.52
N LYS A 28 6.66 14.56 -8.83
CA LYS A 28 7.78 14.35 -7.90
C LYS A 28 7.63 15.17 -6.62
N ALA A 29 7.11 16.40 -6.72
CA ALA A 29 6.88 17.26 -5.57
C ALA A 29 5.88 16.64 -4.57
N ILE A 30 4.81 16.01 -5.07
CA ILE A 30 3.81 15.36 -4.22
C ILE A 30 4.41 14.11 -3.55
N VAL A 31 5.21 13.32 -4.30
CA VAL A 31 5.93 12.16 -3.73
C VAL A 31 6.82 12.58 -2.57
N GLU A 32 7.61 13.65 -2.74
CA GLU A 32 8.52 14.15 -1.71
C GLU A 32 7.78 14.64 -0.46
N ILE A 33 6.71 15.42 -0.63
CA ILE A 33 5.87 15.90 0.48
C ILE A 33 5.25 14.73 1.24
N LEU A 34 4.66 13.76 0.54
CA LEU A 34 4.04 12.60 1.18
C LEU A 34 5.07 11.72 1.88
N ALA A 35 6.25 11.54 1.30
CA ALA A 35 7.32 10.79 1.93
C ALA A 35 7.82 11.45 3.23
N GLU A 36 7.92 12.79 3.26
CA GLU A 36 8.30 13.53 4.46
C GLU A 36 7.25 13.42 5.57
N VAL A 37 5.96 13.58 5.22
CA VAL A 37 4.85 13.41 6.17
C VAL A 37 4.83 11.99 6.75
N LEU A 38 4.95 10.97 5.91
CA LEU A 38 4.97 9.57 6.34
C LEU A 38 6.21 9.24 7.19
N ALA A 39 7.36 9.84 6.87
CA ALA A 39 8.56 9.68 7.68
C ALA A 39 8.39 10.24 9.10
N GLY A 40 7.67 11.36 9.25
CA GLY A 40 7.28 11.91 10.55
C GLY A 40 6.46 10.94 11.41
N GLU A 41 5.71 10.03 10.78
CA GLU A 41 4.91 8.97 11.42
C GLU A 41 5.67 7.63 11.57
N GLY A 42 6.97 7.62 11.25
CA GLY A 42 7.80 6.42 11.28
C GLY A 42 7.52 5.43 10.14
N VAL A 43 6.95 5.90 9.02
CA VAL A 43 6.65 5.09 7.84
C VAL A 43 7.64 5.38 6.73
N LYS A 44 8.35 4.35 6.25
CA LYS A 44 9.27 4.48 5.12
C LYS A 44 8.50 4.39 3.81
N ALA A 45 8.35 5.50 3.11
CA ALA A 45 7.67 5.56 1.83
C ALA A 45 8.61 5.36 0.63
N LEU A 46 8.12 4.73 -0.43
CA LEU A 46 8.78 4.61 -1.72
C LEU A 46 7.86 5.14 -2.81
N GLY A 47 8.37 6.03 -3.67
CA GLY A 47 7.62 6.58 -4.80
C GLY A 47 7.66 5.67 -6.04
N ALA A 48 6.52 5.52 -6.69
CA ALA A 48 6.36 4.87 -7.98
C ALA A 48 5.72 5.87 -8.97
N PRO A 49 6.47 6.34 -9.99
CA PRO A 49 6.00 7.40 -10.89
C PRO A 49 4.95 6.94 -11.92
N ASP A 50 4.76 5.62 -12.04
CA ASP A 50 3.79 5.02 -12.95
C ASP A 50 3.36 3.63 -12.45
N MET A 51 2.33 3.08 -13.09
CA MET A 51 1.77 1.77 -12.74
C MET A 51 2.76 0.61 -12.93
N LYS A 52 3.67 0.70 -13.91
CA LYS A 52 4.66 -0.35 -14.16
C LYS A 52 5.65 -0.42 -13.01
N ASN A 53 6.16 0.71 -12.56
CA ASN A 53 7.04 0.81 -11.41
C ASN A 53 6.33 0.33 -10.13
N ALA A 54 5.08 0.75 -9.90
CA ALA A 54 4.30 0.30 -8.75
C ALA A 54 4.13 -1.22 -8.73
N THR A 55 3.77 -1.82 -9.87
CA THR A 55 3.62 -3.28 -10.03
C THR A 55 4.94 -4.00 -9.77
N MET A 56 6.05 -3.52 -10.34
CA MET A 56 7.37 -4.11 -10.13
C MET A 56 7.81 -4.04 -8.66
N MET A 57 7.53 -2.94 -7.96
CA MET A 57 7.87 -2.78 -6.55
C MET A 57 7.04 -3.69 -5.65
N LEU A 58 5.74 -3.85 -5.96
CA LEU A 58 4.86 -4.79 -5.26
C LEU A 58 5.30 -6.24 -5.50
N ALA A 59 5.55 -6.64 -6.75
CA ALA A 59 6.04 -7.98 -7.08
C ALA A 59 7.38 -8.28 -6.38
N ALA A 60 8.32 -7.33 -6.39
CA ALA A 60 9.59 -7.48 -5.70
C ALA A 60 9.45 -7.56 -4.17
N ALA A 61 8.44 -6.91 -3.59
CA ALA A 61 8.13 -7.04 -2.17
C ALA A 61 7.58 -8.44 -1.87
N VAL A 62 6.68 -8.96 -2.70
CA VAL A 62 6.17 -10.34 -2.60
C VAL A 62 7.30 -11.36 -2.69
N ASP A 63 8.17 -11.25 -3.69
CA ASP A 63 9.31 -12.17 -3.90
C ASP A 63 10.28 -12.19 -2.70
N ARG A 64 10.42 -11.05 -2.00
CA ARG A 64 11.29 -10.91 -0.82
C ARG A 64 10.56 -11.16 0.51
N ALA A 65 9.27 -11.51 0.47
CA ALA A 65 8.40 -11.59 1.65
C ALA A 65 8.45 -10.31 2.52
N GLU A 66 8.55 -9.15 1.88
CA GLU A 66 8.52 -7.84 2.51
C GLU A 66 7.07 -7.31 2.59
N SER A 67 6.70 -6.71 3.72
CA SER A 67 5.39 -6.06 3.83
C SER A 67 5.40 -4.66 3.20
N ILE A 68 4.27 -4.33 2.55
CA ILE A 68 3.87 -2.95 2.24
C ILE A 68 2.53 -2.74 2.94
N ASP A 69 2.52 -1.88 3.95
CA ASP A 69 1.39 -1.73 4.87
C ASP A 69 0.38 -0.68 4.38
N LEU A 70 0.83 0.25 3.54
CA LEU A 70 0.02 1.35 3.01
C LEU A 70 0.31 1.59 1.53
N ILE A 71 -0.75 1.81 0.76
CA ILE A 71 -0.66 2.27 -0.64
C ILE A 71 -1.40 3.60 -0.73
N VAL A 72 -0.69 4.65 -1.11
CA VAL A 72 -1.26 5.97 -1.43
C VAL A 72 -1.28 6.09 -2.94
N ALA A 73 -2.45 6.03 -3.55
CA ALA A 73 -2.59 6.02 -5.00
C ALA A 73 -3.33 7.26 -5.52
N ASN A 74 -2.70 8.01 -6.42
CA ASN A 74 -3.41 8.97 -7.25
C ASN A 74 -4.29 8.19 -8.25
N ASN A 75 -5.59 8.51 -8.30
CA ASN A 75 -6.58 7.77 -9.07
C ASN A 75 -6.30 7.76 -10.58
N VAL A 76 -5.65 8.82 -11.09
CA VAL A 76 -5.27 8.95 -12.50
C VAL A 76 -3.75 9.02 -12.61
N HIS A 77 -3.18 8.06 -13.33
CA HIS A 77 -1.74 7.98 -13.57
C HIS A 77 -1.42 7.91 -15.04
N GLY A 78 -0.86 8.99 -15.58
CA GLY A 78 -0.45 9.06 -16.99
C GLY A 78 -1.57 8.78 -17.99
N GLY A 79 -2.83 9.05 -17.62
CA GLY A 79 -4.01 8.76 -18.44
C GLY A 79 -4.62 7.36 -18.27
N ALA A 80 -4.07 6.53 -17.36
CA ALA A 80 -4.65 5.25 -16.97
C ALA A 80 -5.21 5.32 -15.54
N HIS A 81 -6.32 4.63 -15.30
CA HIS A 81 -6.89 4.46 -13.95
C HIS A 81 -6.06 3.46 -13.15
N CYS A 82 -5.89 3.70 -11.85
CA CYS A 82 -5.21 2.76 -10.94
C CYS A 82 -6.04 1.50 -10.61
N GLU A 83 -7.31 1.45 -11.01
CA GLU A 83 -8.25 0.35 -10.76
C GLU A 83 -7.70 -1.04 -11.12
N PRO A 84 -7.05 -1.28 -12.28
CA PRO A 84 -6.54 -2.61 -12.62
C PRO A 84 -5.44 -3.09 -11.67
N LEU A 85 -4.62 -2.18 -11.15
CA LEU A 85 -3.61 -2.53 -10.16
C LEU A 85 -4.25 -2.85 -8.81
N LEU A 86 -5.26 -2.07 -8.40
CA LEU A 86 -6.01 -2.33 -7.17
C LEU A 86 -6.72 -3.69 -7.22
N ASP A 87 -7.28 -4.04 -8.38
CA ASP A 87 -7.91 -5.35 -8.59
C ASP A 87 -6.87 -6.48 -8.55
N TRP A 88 -5.69 -6.29 -9.13
CA TRP A 88 -4.59 -7.25 -9.03
C TRP A 88 -4.13 -7.44 -7.58
N ILE A 89 -3.98 -6.36 -6.80
CA ILE A 89 -3.62 -6.42 -5.38
C ILE A 89 -4.68 -7.24 -4.62
N ARG A 90 -5.97 -6.91 -4.80
CA ARG A 90 -7.09 -7.62 -4.15
C ARG A 90 -7.11 -9.11 -4.49
N ALA A 91 -6.88 -9.46 -5.75
CA ALA A 91 -6.81 -10.86 -6.19
C ALA A 91 -5.58 -11.59 -5.60
N SER A 92 -4.50 -10.86 -5.31
CA SER A 92 -3.25 -11.42 -4.77
C SER A 92 -3.23 -11.50 -3.24
N THR A 93 -4.12 -10.76 -2.55
CA THR A 93 -4.23 -10.75 -1.08
C THR A 93 -5.00 -11.97 -0.52
N LEU A 94 -5.44 -12.88 -1.40
CA LEU A 94 -6.27 -14.04 -1.06
C LEU A 94 -5.48 -15.26 -0.49
N VAL A 95 -4.32 -15.04 0.12
CA VAL A 95 -3.53 -16.07 0.80
C VAL A 95 -3.06 -15.59 2.17
N TYR A 96 -3.99 -15.35 3.08
CA TYR A 96 -3.73 -15.40 4.53
C TYR A 96 -4.99 -15.94 5.20
N GLY A 97 -5.02 -17.26 5.39
CA GLY A 97 -6.15 -17.98 5.96
C GLY A 97 -6.05 -19.49 5.71
N ASP A 98 -4.98 -20.11 6.23
CA ASP A 98 -4.93 -21.52 6.63
C ASP A 98 -4.07 -21.62 7.90
#